data_AF-A0A382ZDU3-F1
#
_entry.id   AF-A0A382ZDU3-F1
#
_cell.length_a   1.000
_cell.length_b   1.000
_cell.length_c   1.000
_cell.angle_alpha   90.00
_cell.angle_beta   90.00
_cell.angle_gamma   90.00
#
_symmetry.space_group_name_H-M   'P 1'
#
loop_
_entity.id
_entity.type
_entity.pdbx_description
1 polymer ?
#
loop_
_entity_poly.entity_id
_entity_poly.type
_entity_poly.pdbx_seq_one_letter_code
_entity_poly.pdbx_strand_id
1 'polypeptide(L)'
;MSTETFHQIDLWDDDFCQEIIKIALLEPAKEARLQDVGKKTTIRSATGYGIDPHKHPNIAIPLVNEAVSNPWGFKLYADDYILSSLDVIKYLPGDYYRPHTDWGGSANARKISLTVQLSS
;
A
#
# COMPACT_ATOMS: atom_id res chain seq x y z
N MET A 1 -19.97 -21.89 10.57
CA MET A 1 -18.76 -21.07 10.36
C MET A 1 -18.90 -20.45 8.99
N SER A 2 -18.84 -19.11 8.89
CA SER A 2 -18.88 -18.42 7.60
C SER A 2 -17.68 -18.86 6.75
N THR A 3 -17.92 -19.20 5.49
CA THR A 3 -16.91 -19.56 4.48
C THR A 3 -16.52 -18.36 3.62
N GLU A 4 -16.68 -17.14 4.14
CA GLU A 4 -16.26 -15.93 3.43
C GLU A 4 -14.74 -15.86 3.36
N THR A 5 -14.20 -16.03 2.16
CA THR A 5 -12.77 -15.86 1.84
C THR A 5 -12.44 -14.40 1.48
N PHE A 6 -13.43 -13.52 1.46
CA PHE A 6 -13.30 -12.11 1.10
C PHE A 6 -14.12 -11.25 2.05
N HIS A 7 -13.49 -10.21 2.59
CA HIS A 7 -14.12 -9.23 3.46
C HIS A 7 -13.86 -7.84 2.86
N GLN A 8 -14.93 -7.14 2.51
CA GLN A 8 -14.86 -5.78 1.99
C GLN A 8 -15.11 -4.80 3.13
N ILE A 9 -14.28 -3.77 3.21
CA ILE A 9 -14.39 -2.71 4.21
C ILE A 9 -14.18 -1.38 3.51
N ASP A 10 -15.08 -0.45 3.76
CA ASP A 10 -14.93 0.93 3.33
C ASP A 10 -14.12 1.66 4.40
N LEU A 11 -12.81 1.80 4.16
CA LEU A 11 -11.90 2.41 5.13
C LEU A 11 -12.01 3.95 5.14
N TRP A 12 -12.26 4.54 3.97
CA TRP A 12 -12.33 5.98 3.75
C TRP A 12 -13.42 6.32 2.74
N ASP A 13 -13.96 7.53 2.84
CA ASP A 13 -14.86 8.08 1.82
C ASP A 13 -14.08 8.55 0.58
N ASP A 14 -14.83 8.90 -0.48
CA ASP A 14 -14.27 9.33 -1.75
C ASP A 14 -13.45 10.62 -1.61
N ASP A 15 -13.91 11.56 -0.79
CA ASP A 15 -13.24 12.85 -0.58
C ASP A 15 -11.85 12.65 0.05
N PHE A 16 -11.77 11.79 1.06
CA PHE A 16 -10.51 11.44 1.71
C PHE A 16 -9.61 10.62 0.80
N CYS A 17 -10.17 9.71 -0.02
CA CYS A 17 -9.40 9.02 -1.06
C CYS A 17 -8.75 10.02 -2.04
N GLN A 18 -9.48 11.05 -2.47
CA GLN A 18 -8.94 12.11 -3.32
C GLN A 18 -7.87 12.95 -2.60
N GLU A 19 -8.02 13.19 -1.29
CA GLU A 19 -6.99 13.86 -0.48
C GLU A 19 -5.69 13.06 -0.43
N ILE A 20 -5.77 11.74 -0.18
CA ILE A 20 -4.61 10.84 -0.18
C ILE A 20 -3.89 10.89 -1.54
N ILE A 21 -4.65 10.85 -2.65
CA ILE A 21 -4.09 10.95 -4.00
C ILE A 21 -3.35 12.29 -4.19
N LYS A 22 -3.94 13.41 -3.74
CA LYS A 22 -3.29 14.72 -3.83
C LYS A 22 -1.98 14.77 -3.04
N ILE A 23 -1.98 14.25 -1.80
CA ILE A 23 -0.78 14.17 -0.95
C ILE A 23 0.31 13.36 -1.67
N ALA A 24 -0.03 12.17 -2.18
CA ALA A 24 0.92 11.32 -2.89
C ALA A 24 1.56 12.01 -4.10
N LEU A 25 0.78 12.77 -4.88
CA LEU A 25 1.26 13.44 -6.08
C LEU A 25 2.16 14.66 -5.79
N LEU A 26 2.22 15.13 -4.55
CA LEU A 26 3.17 16.14 -4.10
C LEU A 26 4.54 15.55 -3.76
N GLU A 27 4.60 14.24 -3.48
CA GLU A 27 5.84 13.54 -3.18
C GLU A 27 6.62 13.20 -4.46
N PRO A 28 7.97 13.17 -4.42
CA PRO A 28 8.76 12.72 -5.55
C PRO A 28 8.46 11.25 -5.86
N ALA A 29 8.37 10.91 -7.16
CA ALA A 29 8.17 9.54 -7.57
C ALA A 29 9.33 8.65 -7.11
N LYS A 30 9.02 7.65 -6.28
CA LYS A 30 9.97 6.65 -5.77
C LYS A 30 10.40 5.68 -6.86
N GLU A 31 9.46 5.35 -7.74
CA GLU A 31 9.69 4.55 -8.94
C GLU A 31 9.02 5.25 -10.12
N ALA A 32 9.82 5.67 -11.11
CA ALA A 32 9.30 6.22 -12.35
C ALA A 32 8.81 5.08 -13.26
N ARG A 33 7.66 5.30 -13.91
CA ARG A 33 7.13 4.41 -14.95
C ARG A 33 8.22 4.07 -15.96
N LEU A 34 8.51 2.78 -16.12
CA LEU A 34 9.44 2.30 -17.14
C LEU A 34 8.65 2.06 -18.43
N GLN A 35 8.75 2.99 -19.37
CA GLN A 35 8.38 2.74 -20.76
C GLN A 35 9.63 2.18 -21.47
N ASP A 36 9.54 0.93 -21.95
CA ASP A 36 10.51 0.33 -22.89
C ASP A 36 12.01 0.41 -22.52
N VAL A 37 12.38 0.07 -21.29
CA VAL A 37 13.80 -0.15 -20.97
C VAL A 37 14.10 -1.65 -21.03
N GLY A 38 14.68 -2.06 -22.15
CA GLY A 38 15.10 -3.44 -22.39
C GLY A 38 15.84 -4.06 -21.20
N LYS A 39 15.49 -5.31 -20.90
CA LYS A 39 16.26 -6.27 -20.07
C LYS A 39 16.42 -5.98 -18.57
N LYS A 40 15.45 -5.36 -17.90
CA LYS A 40 15.20 -5.70 -16.48
C LYS A 40 13.79 -6.27 -16.38
N THR A 41 13.69 -7.51 -15.91
CA THR A 41 12.41 -8.12 -15.53
C THR A 41 11.88 -7.36 -14.31
N THR A 42 11.27 -6.20 -14.54
CA THR A 42 10.63 -5.47 -13.46
C THR A 42 9.31 -6.13 -13.14
N ILE A 43 9.06 -6.29 -11.84
CA ILE A 43 7.83 -6.89 -11.35
C ILE A 43 6.67 -5.92 -11.57
N ARG A 44 6.93 -4.60 -11.57
CA ARG A 44 5.96 -3.51 -11.74
C ARG A 44 6.37 -2.55 -12.85
N SER A 45 5.38 -1.95 -13.52
CA SER A 45 5.57 -0.81 -14.44
C SER A 45 4.93 0.50 -13.99
N ALA A 46 4.02 0.44 -13.01
CA ALA A 46 3.31 1.60 -12.45
C ALA A 46 4.23 2.55 -11.66
N THR A 47 3.82 3.82 -11.54
CA THR A 47 4.54 4.83 -10.74
C THR A 47 4.17 4.69 -9.27
N GLY A 48 5.17 4.68 -8.39
CA GLY A 48 4.98 4.66 -6.93
C GLY A 48 5.37 5.98 -6.28
N TYR A 49 4.58 6.41 -5.30
CA TYR A 49 4.81 7.60 -4.48
C TYR A 49 4.89 7.17 -3.01
N GLY A 50 6.01 7.41 -2.36
CA GLY A 50 6.18 7.08 -0.94
C GLY A 50 5.64 8.21 -0.07
N ILE A 51 4.71 7.89 0.82
CA ILE A 51 4.20 8.82 1.84
C ILE A 51 4.88 8.48 3.17
N ASP A 52 5.36 9.50 3.89
CA ASP A 52 5.90 9.33 5.23
C ASP A 52 4.74 9.13 6.24
N PRO A 53 4.57 7.93 6.82
CA PRO A 53 3.47 7.64 7.73
C PRO A 53 3.60 8.41 9.06
N HIS A 54 4.78 8.91 9.43
CA HIS A 54 4.94 9.78 10.60
C HIS A 54 4.38 11.18 10.36
N LYS A 55 4.41 11.67 9.11
CA LYS A 55 3.86 12.98 8.73
C LYS A 55 2.36 12.92 8.43
N HIS A 56 1.87 11.74 8.05
CA HIS A 56 0.46 11.52 7.70
C HIS A 56 -0.19 10.42 8.57
N PRO A 57 -0.23 10.61 9.91
CA PRO A 57 -0.78 9.62 10.82
C PRO A 57 -2.29 9.39 10.61
N ASN A 58 -3.01 10.39 10.08
CA ASN A 58 -4.41 10.28 9.69
C ASN A 58 -4.66 9.25 8.57
N ILE A 59 -3.63 8.92 7.77
CA ILE A 59 -3.69 7.85 6.75
C ILE A 59 -3.18 6.54 7.34
N ALA A 60 -2.08 6.56 8.08
CA ALA A 60 -1.43 5.34 8.57
C ALA A 60 -2.20 4.64 9.71
N ILE A 61 -2.73 5.41 10.66
CA ILE A 61 -3.39 4.84 11.87
C ILE A 61 -4.64 4.02 11.52
N PRO A 62 -5.56 4.47 10.64
CA PRO A 62 -6.71 3.66 10.25
C PRO A 62 -6.32 2.29 9.65
N LEU A 63 -5.28 2.25 8.81
CA LEU A 63 -4.75 1.00 8.24
C LEU A 63 -4.21 0.06 9.33
N VAL A 64 -3.45 0.61 10.28
CA VAL A 64 -2.89 -0.14 11.41
C VAL A 64 -4.01 -0.69 12.31
N ASN A 65 -5.01 0.13 12.62
CA ASN A 65 -6.17 -0.26 13.42
C ASN A 65 -6.93 -1.40 12.76
N GLU A 66 -7.10 -1.36 11.44
CA GLU A 66 -7.73 -2.45 10.69
C GLU A 66 -6.85 -3.71 10.68
N ALA A 67 -5.53 -3.58 10.59
CA ALA A 67 -4.62 -4.74 10.67
C ALA A 67 -4.75 -5.49 12.00
N VAL A 68 -4.96 -4.77 13.12
CA VAL A 68 -5.02 -5.35 14.48
C VAL A 68 -6.40 -5.73 14.96
N SER A 69 -7.46 -5.13 14.39
CA SER A 69 -8.84 -5.52 14.68
C SER A 69 -9.16 -6.90 14.11
N ASN A 70 -8.41 -7.34 13.09
CA ASN A 70 -8.66 -8.59 12.39
C ASN A 70 -8.26 -9.83 13.20
N PRO A 71 -9.00 -10.95 13.05
CA PRO A 71 -8.82 -12.18 13.83
C PRO A 71 -7.58 -13.00 13.43
N TRP A 72 -6.65 -12.43 12.67
CA TRP A 72 -5.48 -13.12 12.12
C TRP A 72 -4.41 -13.44 13.18
N GLY A 73 -4.62 -13.02 14.44
CA GLY A 73 -3.79 -13.41 15.58
C GLY A 73 -2.44 -12.69 15.66
N PHE A 74 -2.29 -11.58 14.93
CA PHE A 74 -1.09 -10.75 15.02
C PHE A 74 -1.22 -9.73 16.15
N LYS A 75 -0.12 -9.55 16.88
CA LYS A 75 0.03 -8.47 17.85
C LYS A 75 1.09 -7.51 17.30
N LEU A 76 0.73 -6.24 17.15
CA LEU A 76 1.73 -5.20 16.90
C LEU A 76 2.44 -4.88 18.22
N TYR A 77 3.75 -4.68 18.15
CA TYR A 77 4.51 -4.19 19.29
C TYR A 77 4.17 -2.71 19.52
N ALA A 78 3.88 -2.36 20.77
CA ALA A 78 3.20 -1.13 21.17
C ALA A 78 3.98 0.18 20.90
N ASP A 79 5.21 0.09 20.42
CA ASP A 79 6.08 1.24 20.17
C ASP A 79 6.10 1.63 18.67
N ASP A 80 5.52 0.79 17.79
CA ASP A 80 5.57 0.90 16.32
C ASP A 80 4.16 0.98 15.70
N TYR A 81 3.28 1.86 16.19
CA TYR A 81 1.97 2.15 15.55
C TYR A 81 2.09 2.83 14.17
N ILE A 82 3.24 2.71 13.52
CA ILE A 82 3.58 3.39 12.29
C ILE A 82 4.02 2.32 11.29
N LEU A 83 3.36 2.32 10.13
CA LEU A 83 3.66 1.41 9.03
C LEU A 83 5.13 1.55 8.64
N SER A 84 5.82 0.43 8.38
CA SER A 84 7.21 0.47 7.89
C SER A 84 7.35 1.16 6.53
N SER A 85 6.25 1.22 5.77
CA SER A 85 6.16 1.87 4.48
C SER A 85 4.69 2.15 4.13
N LEU A 86 4.42 3.32 3.57
CA LEU A 86 3.14 3.67 2.96
C LEU A 86 3.42 4.15 1.53
N ASP A 87 2.96 3.40 0.53
CA ASP A 87 3.19 3.72 -0.88
C ASP A 87 1.84 3.83 -1.60
N VAL A 88 1.64 4.91 -2.35
CA VAL A 88 0.51 5.06 -3.28
C VAL A 88 0.98 4.71 -4.69
N ILE A 89 0.28 3.78 -5.33
CA ILE A 89 0.66 3.26 -6.65
C ILE A 89 -0.36 3.75 -7.68
N LYS A 90 0.12 4.48 -8.69
CA LYS A 90 -0.70 4.98 -9.78
C LYS A 90 -0.52 4.11 -11.01
N TYR A 91 -1.60 3.42 -11.40
CA TYR A 91 -1.68 2.67 -12.64
C TYR A 91 -2.25 3.54 -13.75
N LEU A 92 -1.61 3.51 -14.92
CA LEU A 92 -2.14 3.99 -16.19
C LEU A 92 -2.53 2.82 -17.09
N PRO A 93 -3.34 3.04 -18.14
CA PRO A 93 -3.63 1.99 -19.12
C PRO A 93 -2.35 1.32 -19.65
N GLY A 94 -2.33 0.00 -19.57
CA GLY A 94 -1.18 -0.84 -19.94
C GLY A 94 -0.15 -1.06 -18.84
N ASP A 95 -0.28 -0.43 -17.68
CA ASP A 95 0.58 -0.73 -16.54
C ASP A 95 0.22 -2.08 -15.91
N TYR A 96 1.21 -2.73 -15.29
CA TYR A 96 1.04 -4.04 -14.67
C TYR A 96 1.81 -4.16 -13.35
N TYR A 97 1.35 -5.11 -12.55
CA TYR A 97 2.11 -5.71 -11.47
C TYR A 97 2.07 -7.23 -11.64
N ARG A 98 3.22 -7.85 -11.89
CA ARG A 98 3.35 -9.30 -12.04
C ARG A 98 3.16 -9.99 -10.67
N PRO A 99 2.68 -11.23 -10.64
CA PRO A 99 2.63 -12.01 -9.41
C PRO A 99 3.99 -12.02 -8.69
N HIS A 100 3.99 -11.70 -7.40
CA HIS A 100 5.19 -11.62 -6.58
C HIS A 100 4.85 -11.84 -5.11
N THR A 101 5.88 -11.88 -4.28
CA THR A 101 5.78 -11.90 -2.82
C THR A 101 6.23 -10.55 -2.27
N ASP A 102 5.54 -10.03 -1.26
CA ASP A 102 5.93 -8.79 -0.60
C ASP A 102 7.14 -8.95 0.33
N TRP A 103 7.54 -10.19 0.60
CA TRP A 103 8.76 -10.53 1.33
C TRP A 103 9.92 -10.85 0.37
N GLY A 104 11.14 -10.47 0.77
CA GLY A 104 12.38 -10.69 0.02
C GLY A 104 13.36 -9.51 0.13
N GLY A 105 14.66 -9.76 -0.08
CA GLY A 105 15.70 -8.72 0.03
C GLY A 105 15.69 -8.01 1.40
N SER A 106 15.57 -6.68 1.40
CA SER A 106 15.45 -5.86 2.61
C SER A 106 14.07 -5.91 3.29
N ALA A 107 13.06 -6.52 2.66
CA ALA A 107 11.70 -6.68 3.19
C ALA A 107 11.46 -8.07 3.80
N ASN A 108 12.52 -8.80 4.19
CA ASN A 108 12.45 -10.15 4.75
C ASN A 108 11.65 -10.27 6.06
N ALA A 109 11.39 -9.15 6.73
CA ALA A 109 10.62 -9.10 7.98
C ALA A 109 9.11 -8.86 7.77
N ARG A 110 8.64 -8.53 6.55
CA ARG A 110 7.23 -8.25 6.30
C ARG A 110 6.37 -9.49 6.57
N LYS A 111 5.33 -9.32 7.39
CA LYS A 111 4.36 -10.37 7.74
C LYS A 111 2.98 -10.15 7.13
N ILE A 112 2.61 -8.88 6.93
CA ILE A 112 1.32 -8.45 6.40
C ILE A 112 1.56 -7.28 5.46
N SER A 113 0.83 -7.28 4.36
CA SER A 113 0.64 -6.10 3.51
C SER A 113 -0.85 -5.81 3.42
N LEU A 114 -1.19 -4.54 3.44
CA LEU A 114 -2.54 -4.06 3.20
C LEU A 114 -2.56 -3.28 1.90
N THR A 115 -3.61 -3.46 1.10
CA THR A 115 -3.85 -2.69 -0.11
C THR A 115 -5.25 -2.12 -0.03
N VAL A 116 -5.36 -0.82 -0.29
CA VAL A 116 -6.65 -0.12 -0.37
C VAL A 116 -6.77 0.48 -1.76
N GLN A 117 -7.93 0.28 -2.37
CA GLN A 117 -8.25 0.87 -3.67
C GLN A 117 -8.76 2.30 -3.44
N LEU A 118 -8.03 3.30 -3.95
CA LEU A 118 -8.38 4.73 -3.78
C LEU A 118 -9.24 5.29 -4.92
N SER A 119 -9.39 4.54 -6.01
CA SER A 119 -10.18 4.94 -7.17
C SER A 119 -10.71 3.72 -7.92
N SER A 120 -11.90 3.83 -8.49
CA SER A 120 -12.49 2.86 -9.43
C SER A 120 -11.99 3.04 -10.84
#